data_AF-B4D8T5-F1
#
_entry.id   AF-B4D8T5-F1
#
_cell.length_a   1.000
_cell.length_b   1.000
_cell.length_c   1.000
_cell.angle_alpha   90.00
_cell.angle_beta   90.00
_cell.angle_gamma   90.00
#
_symmetry.space_group_name_H-M   'P 1'
#
loop_
_entity.id
_entity.type
_entity.pdbx_description
1 polymer ?
#
loop_
_entity_poly.entity_id
_entity_poly.type
_entity_poly.pdbx_seq_one_letter_code
_entity_poly.pdbx_strand_id
1 'polypeptide(L)'
;MKLPKLTRNQWVLVVLLLLLTGQVVHYFWTHWGLVTVHSKGQPLSQVIRTIEKQGHVTIKTNMDLNKAVAMWVDNVSVAEAMETLSTVTDSRWQLTYYIGPDKSSVSSALANFTAGQKTEGWHRLFVPLQPTGEEPDVLPDPRKDTWTVKTISDATLQGYLKEAAKNVSATFYVPENFNPAVKAPKSGAITSALPKLVSSAHGKYEEVFLLQGSERRADRGEDRRDRGADDGEPRFAGNFGDGGRGRGGFDRDAVEERFQNEIAKLPKAEHDALAAEHAQRKQFFDSLRDMTPEQRAAAIQQMMSDPTVQDKIDNASNNRDSRRTPQQRIQRAGAYLGRMAAATGK
;
A
#
# COMPACT_ATOMS: atom_id res chain seq x y z
N MET A 1 17.10 38.91 42.17
CA MET A 1 17.85 37.67 42.44
C MET A 1 19.10 37.65 41.59
N LYS A 2 20.30 37.50 42.18
CA LYS A 2 21.55 37.34 41.42
C LYS A 2 21.76 35.84 41.16
N LEU A 3 21.90 35.44 39.91
CA LEU A 3 22.26 34.06 39.56
C LEU A 3 23.67 33.76 40.08
N PRO A 4 23.93 32.57 40.65
CA PRO A 4 25.25 32.18 41.11
C PRO A 4 26.24 32.15 39.94
N LYS A 5 27.45 32.68 40.14
CA LYS A 5 28.52 32.62 39.13
C LYS A 5 29.05 31.19 39.05
N LEU A 6 28.80 30.52 37.93
CA LEU A 6 29.35 29.20 37.65
C LEU A 6 30.85 29.31 37.34
N THR A 7 31.65 28.43 37.94
CA THR A 7 33.08 28.26 37.63
C THR A 7 33.27 27.63 36.24
N ARG A 8 34.47 27.76 35.66
CA ARG A 8 34.81 27.15 34.35
C ARG A 8 34.51 25.65 34.30
N ASN A 9 34.81 24.92 35.37
CA ASN A 9 34.55 23.48 35.45
C ASN A 9 33.05 23.18 35.48
N GLN A 10 32.25 24.00 36.17
CA GLN A 10 30.78 23.87 36.17
C GLN A 10 30.20 24.13 34.78
N TRP A 11 30.73 25.11 34.03
CA TRP A 11 30.32 25.32 32.63
C TRP A 11 30.64 24.13 31.73
N VAL A 12 31.84 23.53 31.86
CA VAL A 12 32.21 22.32 31.11
C VAL A 12 31.27 21.16 31.42
N LEU A 13 30.94 20.94 32.70
CA LEU A 13 29.99 19.91 33.11
C LEU A 13 28.59 20.14 32.54
N VAL A 14 28.10 21.40 32.54
CA VAL A 14 26.80 21.74 31.95
C VAL A 14 26.78 21.45 30.45
N VAL A 15 27.81 21.85 29.71
CA VAL A 15 27.91 21.59 28.26
C VAL A 15 27.97 20.09 28.00
N LEU A 16 28.76 19.33 28.76
CA LEU A 16 28.87 17.88 28.61
C LEU A 16 27.53 17.19 28.90
N LEU A 17 26.79 17.63 29.92
CA LEU A 17 25.47 17.10 30.24
C LEU A 17 24.43 17.43 29.15
N LEU A 18 24.49 18.64 28.58
CA LEU A 18 23.65 19.03 27.43
C LEU A 18 23.95 18.19 26.18
N LEU A 19 25.22 17.89 25.91
CA LEU A 19 25.61 17.01 24.80
C LEU A 19 25.14 15.57 25.02
N LEU A 20 25.30 15.02 26.23
CA LEU A 20 24.83 13.67 26.56
C LEU A 20 23.31 13.57 26.48
N THR A 21 22.59 14.54 27.06
CA THR A 21 21.12 14.58 26.98
C THR A 21 20.65 14.78 25.54
N GLY A 22 21.29 15.65 24.77
CA GLY A 22 21.04 15.83 23.34
C GLY A 22 21.24 14.55 22.55
N GLN A 23 22.33 13.81 22.80
CA GLN A 23 22.61 12.54 22.14
C GLN A 23 21.60 11.45 22.49
N VAL A 24 21.19 11.37 23.76
CA VAL A 24 20.16 10.42 24.21
C VAL A 24 18.81 10.75 23.58
N VAL A 25 18.40 12.03 23.58
CA VAL A 25 17.16 12.48 22.94
C VAL A 25 17.19 12.21 21.44
N HIS A 26 18.31 12.50 20.77
CA HIS A 26 18.50 12.19 19.36
C HIS A 26 18.39 10.69 19.10
N TYR A 27 19.07 9.85 19.89
CA TYR A 27 18.98 8.38 19.76
C TYR A 27 17.55 7.87 19.94
N PHE A 28 16.83 8.33 20.97
CA PHE A 28 15.43 7.96 21.16
C PHE A 28 14.56 8.43 20.00
N TRP A 29 14.81 9.63 19.46
CA TRP A 29 14.03 10.17 18.35
C TRP A 29 14.28 9.44 17.03
N THR A 30 15.54 9.07 16.73
CA THR A 30 15.88 8.32 15.51
C THR A 30 15.40 6.87 15.54
N HIS A 31 15.31 6.26 16.73
CA HIS A 31 14.84 4.88 16.88
C HIS A 31 13.36 4.79 17.26
N TRP A 32 12.65 5.92 17.34
CA TRP A 32 11.24 5.91 17.68
C TRP A 32 10.41 5.39 16.49
N GLY A 33 9.64 4.33 16.74
CA GLY A 33 8.76 3.73 15.73
C GLY A 33 9.45 2.72 14.81
N LEU A 34 10.72 2.37 15.08
CA LEU A 34 11.36 1.22 14.46
C LEU A 34 10.84 -0.08 15.07
N VAL A 35 10.76 -1.10 14.24
CA VAL A 35 10.18 -2.40 14.56
C VAL A 35 11.26 -3.47 14.50
N THR A 36 11.37 -4.24 15.58
CA THR A 36 12.23 -5.42 15.70
C THR A 36 11.36 -6.62 16.08
N VAL A 37 11.34 -7.62 15.21
CA VAL A 37 10.58 -8.86 15.40
C VAL A 37 11.45 -10.05 15.00
N HIS A 38 11.72 -10.91 15.98
CA HIS A 38 12.37 -12.20 15.78
C HIS A 38 11.39 -13.30 16.15
N SER A 39 10.66 -13.83 15.17
CA SER A 39 9.70 -14.91 15.36
C SER A 39 10.16 -16.17 14.63
N LYS A 40 10.18 -17.29 15.36
CA LYS A 40 10.43 -18.64 14.82
C LYS A 40 9.17 -19.50 14.95
N GLY A 41 8.09 -19.08 14.30
CA GLY A 41 6.81 -19.82 14.32
C GLY A 41 5.85 -19.38 15.42
N GLN A 42 5.92 -18.13 15.89
CA GLN A 42 4.93 -17.59 16.83
C GLN A 42 3.57 -17.36 16.14
N PRO A 43 2.45 -17.37 16.88
CA PRO A 43 1.15 -17.02 16.35
C PRO A 43 1.13 -15.61 15.76
N LEU A 44 0.42 -15.43 14.64
CA LEU A 44 0.24 -14.14 13.96
C LEU A 44 -0.24 -13.04 14.90
N SER A 45 -1.12 -13.35 15.85
CA SER A 45 -1.57 -12.38 16.88
C SER A 45 -0.44 -11.79 17.72
N GLN A 46 0.55 -12.60 18.11
CA GLN A 46 1.70 -12.13 18.91
C GLN A 46 2.63 -11.24 18.07
N VAL A 47 2.86 -11.64 16.83
CA VAL A 47 3.65 -10.86 15.87
C VAL A 47 2.99 -9.50 15.61
N ILE A 48 1.69 -9.49 15.28
CA ILE A 48 0.93 -8.25 15.07
C ILE A 48 1.01 -7.35 16.31
N ARG A 49 0.72 -7.88 17.50
CA ARG A 49 0.76 -7.09 18.75
C ARG A 49 2.13 -6.47 19.01
N THR A 50 3.20 -7.16 18.63
CA THR A 50 4.57 -6.65 18.77
C THR A 50 4.81 -5.46 17.83
N ILE A 51 4.39 -5.56 16.57
CA ILE A 51 4.47 -4.48 15.59
C ILE A 51 3.61 -3.28 16.02
N GLU A 52 2.37 -3.51 16.45
CA GLU A 52 1.46 -2.45 16.94
C GLU A 52 2.07 -1.69 18.12
N LYS A 53 2.66 -2.41 19.09
CA LYS A 53 3.26 -1.80 20.29
C LYS A 53 4.48 -0.96 19.96
N GLN A 54 5.37 -1.44 19.08
CA GLN A 54 6.61 -0.74 18.73
C GLN A 54 6.38 0.39 17.71
N GLY A 55 5.53 0.14 16.70
CA GLY A 55 5.21 1.09 15.64
C GLY A 55 4.14 2.13 16.00
N HIS A 56 3.47 1.96 17.14
CA HIS A 56 2.32 2.76 17.56
C HIS A 56 1.24 2.83 16.48
N VAL A 57 0.90 1.66 15.91
CA VAL A 57 -0.10 1.51 14.85
C VAL A 57 -1.16 0.51 15.27
N THR A 58 -2.33 0.59 14.63
CA THR A 58 -3.37 -0.43 14.73
C THR A 58 -3.35 -1.28 13.47
N ILE A 59 -3.28 -2.60 13.61
CA ILE A 59 -3.30 -3.56 12.52
C ILE A 59 -4.58 -4.38 12.64
N LYS A 60 -5.33 -4.49 11.55
CA LYS A 60 -6.51 -5.35 11.47
C LYS A 60 -6.33 -6.38 10.38
N THR A 61 -6.74 -7.62 10.64
CA THR A 61 -6.58 -8.72 9.71
C THR A 61 -7.83 -9.60 9.69
N ASN A 62 -8.12 -10.19 8.54
CA ASN A 62 -9.12 -11.25 8.37
C ASN A 62 -8.49 -12.66 8.38
N MET A 63 -7.20 -12.75 8.70
CA MET A 63 -6.46 -14.01 8.71
C MET A 63 -6.61 -14.74 10.04
N ASP A 64 -6.36 -16.06 10.03
CA ASP A 64 -6.27 -16.85 11.26
C ASP A 64 -5.12 -16.33 12.15
N LEU A 65 -5.48 -15.85 13.33
CA LEU A 65 -4.57 -15.29 14.33
C LEU A 65 -3.66 -16.35 14.98
N ASN A 66 -3.97 -17.63 14.83
CA ASN A 66 -3.16 -18.76 15.29
C ASN A 66 -2.14 -19.24 14.24
N LYS A 67 -2.21 -18.72 13.00
CA LYS A 67 -1.25 -19.05 11.94
C LYS A 67 0.18 -18.80 12.43
N ALA A 68 1.03 -19.82 12.38
CA ALA A 68 2.44 -19.70 12.77
C ALA A 68 3.20 -18.86 11.72
N VAL A 69 3.94 -17.86 12.20
CA VAL A 69 4.71 -16.92 11.38
C VAL A 69 6.18 -16.98 11.76
N ALA A 70 7.05 -17.13 10.77
CA ALA A 70 8.49 -17.02 10.94
C ALA A 70 8.99 -15.76 10.21
N MET A 71 9.42 -14.75 10.95
CA MET A 71 9.93 -13.50 10.40
C MET A 71 11.12 -13.00 11.21
N TRP A 72 12.06 -12.35 10.53
CA TRP A 72 13.25 -11.77 11.14
C TRP A 72 13.44 -10.37 10.57
N VAL A 73 13.13 -9.35 11.37
CA VAL A 73 13.33 -7.94 11.03
C VAL A 73 13.97 -7.24 12.22
N ASP A 74 14.96 -6.39 11.96
CA ASP A 74 15.73 -5.71 12.98
C ASP A 74 15.79 -4.21 12.67
N ASN A 75 15.26 -3.39 13.58
CA ASN A 75 15.23 -1.93 13.47
C ASN A 75 14.70 -1.38 12.14
N VAL A 76 13.65 -1.99 11.59
CA VAL A 76 13.04 -1.58 10.31
C VAL A 76 11.87 -0.61 10.50
N SER A 77 11.46 0.08 9.42
CA SER A 77 10.24 0.90 9.46
C SER A 77 8.97 0.04 9.61
N VAL A 78 7.86 0.64 10.06
CA VAL A 78 6.57 -0.08 10.12
C VAL A 78 6.14 -0.57 8.73
N ALA A 79 6.33 0.22 7.68
CA ALA A 79 5.98 -0.17 6.31
C ALA A 79 6.77 -1.42 5.87
N GLU A 80 8.06 -1.47 6.18
CA GLU A 80 8.95 -2.59 5.86
C GLU A 80 8.64 -3.85 6.70
N ALA A 81 8.31 -3.67 7.98
CA ALA A 81 7.81 -4.75 8.82
C ALA A 81 6.49 -5.33 8.29
N MET A 82 5.57 -4.47 7.82
CA MET A 82 4.30 -4.87 7.22
C MET A 82 4.49 -5.58 5.88
N GLU A 83 5.41 -5.12 5.04
CA GLU A 83 5.76 -5.78 3.77
C GLU A 83 6.39 -7.17 3.98
N THR A 84 7.28 -7.28 4.96
CA THR A 84 7.88 -8.56 5.34
C THR A 84 6.80 -9.50 5.88
N LEU A 85 5.94 -8.99 6.77
CA LEU A 85 4.82 -9.76 7.31
C LEU A 85 3.87 -10.21 6.19
N SER A 86 3.53 -9.35 5.24
CA SER A 86 2.64 -9.70 4.14
C SER A 86 3.25 -10.75 3.21
N THR A 87 4.55 -10.66 2.97
CA THR A 87 5.30 -11.64 2.18
C THR A 87 5.31 -13.01 2.85
N VAL A 88 5.64 -13.07 4.15
CA VAL A 88 5.69 -14.33 4.92
C VAL A 88 4.29 -14.95 5.06
N THR A 89 3.25 -14.13 5.11
CA THR A 89 1.87 -14.60 5.30
C THR A 89 1.10 -14.83 4.01
N ASP A 90 1.69 -14.55 2.84
CA ASP A 90 1.02 -14.53 1.53
C ASP A 90 -0.23 -13.62 1.53
N SER A 91 -0.12 -12.46 2.15
CA SER A 91 -1.19 -11.48 2.29
C SER A 91 -0.84 -10.18 1.58
N ARG A 92 -1.74 -9.20 1.64
CA ARG A 92 -1.52 -7.84 1.16
C ARG A 92 -1.78 -6.89 2.31
N TRP A 93 -0.96 -5.87 2.43
CA TRP A 93 -1.20 -4.81 3.40
C TRP A 93 -1.52 -3.48 2.71
N GLN A 94 -2.27 -2.63 3.39
CA GLN A 94 -2.55 -1.26 2.94
C GLN A 94 -2.92 -0.37 4.15
N LEU A 95 -2.44 0.88 4.14
CA LEU A 95 -2.96 1.90 5.06
C LEU A 95 -4.40 2.22 4.69
N THR A 96 -5.30 2.15 5.67
CA THR A 96 -6.73 2.36 5.46
C THR A 96 -7.32 3.25 6.54
N TYR A 97 -8.17 4.18 6.12
CA TYR A 97 -8.96 5.03 6.99
C TYR A 97 -10.42 4.65 6.89
N TYR A 98 -11.01 4.21 8.00
CA TYR A 98 -12.46 4.05 8.12
C TYR A 98 -13.04 5.33 8.70
N ILE A 99 -13.98 5.93 7.99
CA ILE A 99 -14.55 7.23 8.32
C ILE A 99 -16.06 7.09 8.39
N GLY A 100 -16.68 7.52 9.48
CA GLY A 100 -18.13 7.42 9.66
C GLY A 100 -18.69 8.57 10.49
N PRO A 101 -20.03 8.64 10.62
CA PRO A 101 -20.69 9.65 11.45
C PRO A 101 -20.35 9.49 12.94
N ASP A 102 -20.07 8.26 13.40
CA ASP A 102 -19.84 7.93 14.79
C ASP A 102 -18.83 6.79 14.95
N LYS A 103 -18.37 6.55 16.18
CA LYS A 103 -17.37 5.51 16.47
C LYS A 103 -17.92 4.09 16.31
N SER A 104 -19.20 3.88 16.60
CA SER A 104 -19.85 2.57 16.47
C SER A 104 -19.90 2.09 15.03
N SER A 105 -20.29 2.94 14.08
CA SER A 105 -20.32 2.60 12.64
C SER A 105 -18.94 2.19 12.12
N VAL A 106 -17.90 2.94 12.48
CA VAL A 106 -16.50 2.61 12.15
C VAL A 106 -16.08 1.27 12.76
N SER A 107 -16.40 1.05 14.04
CA SER A 107 -16.03 -0.18 14.75
C SER A 107 -16.74 -1.41 14.16
N SER A 108 -18.02 -1.29 13.82
CA SER A 108 -18.80 -2.34 13.16
C SER A 108 -18.25 -2.67 11.76
N ALA A 109 -17.85 -1.66 10.98
CA ALA A 109 -17.26 -1.87 9.66
C ALA A 109 -15.92 -2.63 9.73
N LEU A 110 -15.09 -2.29 10.72
CA LEU A 110 -13.85 -3.00 10.99
C LEU A 110 -14.09 -4.43 11.48
N ALA A 111 -15.08 -4.65 12.35
CA ALA A 111 -15.46 -5.98 12.79
C ALA A 111 -15.88 -6.88 11.61
N ASN A 112 -16.70 -6.36 10.70
CA ASN A 112 -17.10 -7.06 9.48
C ASN A 112 -15.88 -7.43 8.62
N PHE A 113 -14.93 -6.51 8.45
CA PHE A 113 -13.68 -6.79 7.72
C PHE A 113 -12.89 -7.93 8.39
N THR A 114 -12.69 -7.87 9.71
CA THR A 114 -11.95 -8.93 10.44
C THR A 114 -12.65 -10.29 10.38
N ALA A 115 -13.97 -10.30 10.23
CA ALA A 115 -14.76 -11.51 10.02
C ALA A 115 -14.72 -12.02 8.56
N GLY A 116 -13.98 -11.37 7.66
CA GLY A 116 -13.96 -11.69 6.23
C GLY A 116 -15.24 -11.32 5.49
N GLN A 117 -16.14 -10.55 6.11
CA GLN A 117 -17.41 -10.14 5.54
C GLN A 117 -17.26 -8.86 4.73
N LYS A 118 -18.08 -8.73 3.69
CA LYS A 118 -18.16 -7.49 2.92
C LYS A 118 -18.86 -6.42 3.76
N THR A 119 -18.25 -5.23 3.83
CA THR A 119 -18.89 -4.08 4.47
C THR A 119 -19.93 -3.46 3.53
N GLU A 120 -21.17 -3.91 3.61
CA GLU A 120 -22.28 -3.38 2.79
C GLU A 120 -22.63 -1.94 3.17
N GLY A 121 -22.99 -1.11 2.17
CA GLY A 121 -23.30 0.31 2.40
C GLY A 121 -22.07 1.19 2.66
N TRP A 122 -20.87 0.72 2.28
CA TRP A 122 -19.63 1.50 2.35
C TRP A 122 -18.97 1.62 0.98
N HIS A 123 -18.55 2.83 0.65
CA HIS A 123 -17.70 3.10 -0.49
C HIS A 123 -16.23 2.90 -0.12
N ARG A 124 -15.52 2.12 -0.94
CA ARG A 124 -14.05 2.03 -0.92
C ARG A 124 -13.51 3.01 -1.96
N LEU A 125 -12.83 4.05 -1.50
CA LEU A 125 -12.16 5.04 -2.33
C LEU A 125 -10.67 4.71 -2.34
N PHE A 126 -10.17 4.27 -3.49
CA PHE A 126 -8.79 3.87 -3.69
C PHE A 126 -8.47 3.98 -5.18
N VAL A 127 -7.36 4.64 -5.49
CA VAL A 127 -6.76 4.62 -6.82
C VAL A 127 -5.55 3.70 -6.72
N PRO A 128 -5.39 2.65 -7.52
CA PRO A 128 -4.17 1.85 -7.52
C PRO A 128 -3.03 2.66 -8.16
N LEU A 129 -1.82 2.46 -7.64
CA LEU A 129 -0.59 2.93 -8.28
C LEU A 129 0.11 1.66 -8.75
N GLN A 130 0.48 1.64 -10.02
CA GLN A 130 1.34 0.57 -10.50
C GLN A 130 2.75 0.88 -10.02
N PRO A 131 3.50 -0.12 -9.51
CA PRO A 131 4.90 0.09 -9.20
C PRO A 131 5.60 0.58 -10.48
N THR A 132 6.33 1.68 -10.35
CA THR A 132 7.00 2.38 -11.44
C THR A 132 8.34 2.86 -10.93
N GLY A 133 9.35 2.75 -11.79
CA GLY A 133 10.74 2.97 -11.39
C GLY A 133 11.30 1.82 -10.54
N GLU A 134 12.50 2.06 -10.01
CA GLU A 134 13.13 1.17 -9.06
C GLU A 134 12.42 1.25 -7.71
N GLU A 135 12.23 0.10 -7.07
CA GLU A 135 11.64 0.07 -5.73
C GLU A 135 12.67 0.69 -4.77
N PRO A 136 12.29 1.69 -3.96
CA PRO A 136 13.23 2.32 -3.05
C PRO A 136 13.74 1.31 -2.03
N ASP A 137 15.02 1.42 -1.65
CA ASP A 137 15.64 0.56 -0.64
C ASP A 137 14.86 0.57 0.68
N VAL A 138 14.28 1.71 1.03
CA VAL A 138 13.43 1.89 2.22
C VAL A 138 12.01 2.23 1.77
N LEU A 139 11.06 1.38 2.17
CA LEU A 139 9.65 1.62 1.87
C LEU A 139 9.16 2.87 2.61
N PRO A 140 8.59 3.85 1.89
CA PRO A 140 8.07 5.05 2.53
C PRO A 140 6.87 4.71 3.42
N ASP A 141 6.77 5.37 4.57
CA ASP A 141 5.62 5.24 5.47
C ASP A 141 4.42 6.02 4.87
N PRO A 142 3.34 5.34 4.43
CA PRO A 142 2.21 6.01 3.76
C PRO A 142 1.48 7.01 4.65
N ARG A 143 1.68 6.96 5.98
CA ARG A 143 1.15 7.95 6.93
C ARG A 143 1.77 9.33 6.82
N LYS A 144 2.98 9.39 6.24
CA LYS A 144 3.76 10.62 6.05
C LYS A 144 3.50 11.25 4.69
N ASP A 145 2.68 10.61 3.84
CA ASP A 145 2.31 11.17 2.55
C ASP A 145 1.68 12.55 2.73
N THR A 146 2.26 13.52 2.04
CA THR A 146 1.78 14.90 2.05
C THR A 146 0.61 15.00 1.08
N TRP A 147 -0.54 15.40 1.62
CA TRP A 147 -1.74 15.68 0.85
C TRP A 147 -1.82 17.17 0.55
N THR A 148 -1.70 17.53 -0.72
CA THR A 148 -1.91 18.90 -1.22
C THR A 148 -3.35 19.01 -1.70
N VAL A 149 -4.22 19.61 -0.89
CA VAL A 149 -5.65 19.59 -1.14
C VAL A 149 -6.01 20.53 -2.28
N LYS A 150 -6.54 19.98 -3.38
CA LYS A 150 -7.13 20.77 -4.46
C LYS A 150 -8.56 21.17 -4.11
N THR A 151 -8.95 22.39 -4.51
CA THR A 151 -10.35 22.81 -4.38
C THR A 151 -11.19 22.02 -5.36
N ILE A 152 -12.20 21.33 -4.85
CA ILE A 152 -13.17 20.56 -5.63
C ILE A 152 -14.47 21.35 -5.78
N SER A 153 -15.20 21.14 -6.89
CA SER A 153 -16.49 21.81 -7.13
C SER A 153 -17.51 21.49 -6.04
N ASP A 154 -17.53 20.22 -5.62
CA ASP A 154 -18.47 19.71 -4.64
C ASP A 154 -17.73 19.58 -3.30
N ALA A 155 -17.77 20.63 -2.47
CA ALA A 155 -17.08 20.73 -1.18
C ALA A 155 -17.63 19.77 -0.10
N THR A 156 -17.77 18.50 -0.46
CA THR A 156 -18.33 17.40 0.33
C THR A 156 -17.21 16.49 0.83
N LEU A 157 -17.45 15.80 1.94
CA LEU A 157 -16.46 14.89 2.53
C LEU A 157 -15.97 13.85 1.53
N GLN A 158 -16.87 13.14 0.85
CA GLN A 158 -16.48 12.09 -0.09
C GLN A 158 -15.77 12.66 -1.32
N GLY A 159 -16.09 13.88 -1.76
CA GLY A 159 -15.37 14.56 -2.82
C GLY A 159 -13.90 14.76 -2.46
N TYR A 160 -13.62 15.25 -1.25
CA TYR A 160 -12.24 15.45 -0.78
C TYR A 160 -11.52 14.12 -0.53
N LEU A 161 -12.21 13.08 -0.06
CA LEU A 161 -11.61 11.75 0.11
C LEU A 161 -11.27 11.09 -1.24
N LYS A 162 -12.09 11.30 -2.27
CA LYS A 162 -11.78 10.86 -3.64
C LYS A 162 -10.53 11.53 -4.16
N GLU A 163 -10.40 12.84 -3.94
CA GLU A 163 -9.21 13.60 -4.31
C GLU A 163 -7.98 13.16 -3.51
N ALA A 164 -8.12 12.94 -2.20
CA ALA A 164 -7.05 12.39 -1.36
C ALA A 164 -6.56 11.03 -1.89
N ALA A 165 -7.47 10.13 -2.28
CA ALA A 165 -7.13 8.82 -2.83
C ALA A 165 -6.27 8.87 -4.10
N LYS A 166 -6.24 10.00 -4.82
CA LYS A 166 -5.35 10.24 -5.96
C LYS A 166 -3.97 10.74 -5.57
N ASN A 167 -3.81 11.33 -4.39
CA ASN A 167 -2.57 12.00 -3.98
C ASN A 167 -1.77 11.20 -2.94
N VAL A 168 -2.43 10.32 -2.17
CA VAL A 168 -1.78 9.58 -1.08
C VAL A 168 -1.88 8.06 -1.23
N SER A 169 -0.99 7.35 -0.55
CA SER A 169 -0.90 5.89 -0.48
C SER A 169 -1.80 5.28 0.58
N ALA A 170 -3.08 5.68 0.59
CA ALA A 170 -4.07 5.18 1.52
C ALA A 170 -5.39 4.81 0.83
N THR A 171 -6.12 3.88 1.44
CA THR A 171 -7.52 3.56 1.09
C THR A 171 -8.46 4.24 2.07
N PHE A 172 -9.59 4.75 1.58
CA PHE A 172 -10.62 5.33 2.43
C PHE A 172 -11.91 4.52 2.34
N TYR A 173 -12.50 4.21 3.49
CA TYR A 173 -13.83 3.61 3.60
C TYR A 173 -14.77 4.62 4.24
N VAL A 174 -15.90 4.88 3.57
CA VAL A 174 -16.91 5.84 4.04
C VAL A 174 -18.33 5.32 3.73
N PRO A 175 -19.31 5.43 4.65
CA PRO A 175 -20.69 5.04 4.38
C PRO A 175 -21.26 5.81 3.20
N GLU A 176 -22.05 5.15 2.35
CA GLU A 176 -22.64 5.77 1.16
C GLU A 176 -23.50 6.99 1.52
N ASN A 177 -24.22 6.90 2.65
CA ASN A 177 -25.11 7.94 3.16
C ASN A 177 -24.39 9.05 3.97
N PHE A 178 -23.08 8.94 4.21
CA PHE A 178 -22.32 9.94 4.96
C PHE A 178 -21.52 10.83 4.00
N ASN A 179 -22.13 11.94 3.56
CA ASN A 179 -21.48 12.91 2.67
C ASN A 179 -21.80 14.39 3.01
N PRO A 180 -21.52 14.84 4.25
CA PRO A 180 -21.74 16.24 4.63
C PRO A 180 -20.80 17.20 3.87
N ALA A 181 -21.18 18.49 3.81
CA ALA A 181 -20.29 19.56 3.39
C ALA A 181 -19.18 19.78 4.45
N VAL A 182 -17.96 20.09 4.01
CA VAL A 182 -16.79 20.17 4.90
C VAL A 182 -15.88 21.35 4.54
N LYS A 183 -15.12 21.81 5.55
CA LYS A 183 -14.05 22.80 5.35
C LYS A 183 -12.73 22.07 5.22
N ALA A 184 -12.17 22.08 4.02
CA ALA A 184 -10.93 21.36 3.76
C ALA A 184 -9.70 22.04 4.37
N PRO A 185 -8.70 21.26 4.82
CA PRO A 185 -7.39 21.81 5.14
C PRO A 185 -6.67 22.26 3.85
N LYS A 186 -5.67 23.14 3.98
CA LYS A 186 -4.88 23.60 2.82
C LYS A 186 -3.93 22.52 2.30
N SER A 187 -3.13 21.96 3.22
CA SER A 187 -2.17 20.88 2.95
C SER A 187 -1.66 20.29 4.26
N GLY A 188 -1.00 19.14 4.17
CA GLY A 188 -0.25 18.53 5.27
C GLY A 188 -0.12 17.02 5.13
N ALA A 189 0.64 16.39 6.03
CA ALA A 189 0.68 14.92 6.11
C ALA A 189 -0.74 14.38 6.32
N ILE A 190 -1.08 13.26 5.69
CA ILE A 190 -2.45 12.69 5.72
C ILE A 190 -2.93 12.45 7.15
N THR A 191 -2.04 11.98 8.03
CA THR A 191 -2.27 11.81 9.48
C THR A 191 -2.70 13.07 10.22
N SER A 192 -2.38 14.26 9.69
CA SER A 192 -2.71 15.55 10.29
C SER A 192 -3.82 16.29 9.55
N ALA A 193 -3.95 16.08 8.24
CA ALA A 193 -4.93 16.74 7.38
C ALA A 193 -6.29 16.03 7.44
N LEU A 194 -6.31 14.70 7.35
CA LEU A 194 -7.54 13.92 7.38
C LEU A 194 -8.36 14.12 8.67
N PRO A 195 -7.77 14.13 9.88
CA PRO A 195 -8.54 14.34 11.10
C PRO A 195 -9.25 15.69 11.13
N LYS A 196 -8.62 16.74 10.59
CA LYS A 196 -9.21 18.08 10.48
C LYS A 196 -10.40 18.09 9.52
N LEU A 197 -10.25 17.44 8.36
CA LEU A 197 -11.34 17.29 7.39
C LEU A 197 -12.53 16.56 8.02
N VAL A 198 -12.29 15.38 8.61
CA VAL A 198 -13.34 14.54 9.23
C VAL A 198 -14.00 15.26 10.42
N SER A 199 -13.21 15.95 11.25
CA SER A 199 -13.74 16.70 12.39
C SER A 199 -14.63 17.87 11.96
N SER A 200 -14.34 18.54 10.83
CA SER A 200 -15.21 19.58 10.27
C SER A 200 -16.58 19.05 9.83
N ALA A 201 -16.65 17.74 9.57
CA ALA A 201 -17.86 17.00 9.23
C ALA A 201 -18.59 16.44 10.46
N HIS A 202 -18.11 16.72 11.67
CA HIS A 202 -18.49 16.04 12.92
C HIS A 202 -18.35 14.52 12.89
N GLY A 203 -17.56 13.98 11.97
CA GLY A 203 -17.34 12.54 11.82
C GLY A 203 -16.33 11.99 12.83
N LYS A 204 -16.18 10.66 12.80
CA LYS A 204 -15.13 9.90 13.45
C LYS A 204 -14.34 9.14 12.41
N TYR A 205 -13.07 8.87 12.71
CA TYR A 205 -12.23 8.03 11.87
C TYR A 205 -11.39 7.10 12.72
N GLU A 206 -10.95 6.00 12.09
CA GLU A 206 -9.94 5.08 12.63
C GLU A 206 -8.90 4.81 11.55
N GLU A 207 -7.62 5.02 11.90
CA GLU A 207 -6.47 4.68 11.07
C GLU A 207 -6.03 3.25 11.36
N VAL A 208 -6.00 2.41 10.34
CA VAL A 208 -5.61 1.00 10.47
C VAL A 208 -4.73 0.56 9.30
N PHE A 209 -3.73 -0.26 9.60
CA PHE A 209 -3.04 -1.07 8.59
C PHE A 209 -3.85 -2.36 8.41
N LEU A 210 -4.50 -2.50 7.25
CA LEU A 210 -5.23 -3.73 6.95
C LEU A 210 -4.25 -4.76 6.39
N LEU A 211 -4.19 -5.94 7.01
CA LEU A 211 -3.47 -7.12 6.52
C LEU A 211 -4.49 -8.14 6.02
N GLN A 212 -4.71 -8.17 4.71
CA GLN A 212 -5.72 -9.01 4.08
C GLN A 212 -5.08 -10.29 3.54
N GLY A 213 -5.47 -11.44 4.08
CA GLY A 213 -5.04 -12.73 3.57
C GLY A 213 -5.44 -12.89 2.11
N SER A 214 -4.52 -13.34 1.26
CA SER A 214 -4.94 -13.90 -0.02
C SER A 214 -5.66 -15.20 0.31
N GLU A 215 -6.99 -15.21 0.28
CA GLU A 215 -7.74 -16.43 0.04
C GLU A 215 -7.31 -16.96 -1.32
N ARG A 216 -6.18 -17.68 -1.36
CA ARG A 216 -5.85 -18.54 -2.48
C ARG A 216 -7.09 -19.42 -2.59
N ARG A 217 -7.71 -19.40 -3.78
CA ARG A 217 -8.87 -20.20 -4.21
C ARG A 217 -8.62 -21.72 -4.10
N ALA A 218 -8.05 -22.20 -3.00
CA ALA A 218 -7.82 -23.60 -2.72
C ALA A 218 -9.17 -24.33 -2.58
N ASP A 219 -10.19 -23.64 -2.06
CA ASP A 219 -11.55 -24.18 -1.94
C ASP A 219 -12.48 -23.86 -3.12
N ARG A 220 -11.97 -23.29 -4.22
CA ARG A 220 -12.63 -23.53 -5.53
C ARG A 220 -12.08 -24.83 -6.10
N GLY A 221 -12.25 -25.89 -5.33
CA GLY A 221 -12.27 -27.24 -5.86
C GLY A 221 -13.36 -27.33 -6.92
N GLU A 222 -12.96 -27.83 -8.09
CA GLU A 222 -13.79 -28.60 -9.02
C GLU A 222 -14.88 -27.89 -9.85
N ASP A 223 -15.54 -26.83 -9.39
CA ASP A 223 -16.66 -26.19 -10.14
C ASP A 223 -16.25 -25.26 -11.30
N ARG A 224 -14.99 -25.34 -11.74
CA ARG A 224 -14.50 -24.57 -12.91
C ARG A 224 -14.33 -25.38 -14.18
N ARG A 225 -14.61 -26.69 -14.16
CA ARG A 225 -14.55 -27.51 -15.39
C ARG A 225 -15.73 -27.25 -16.35
N ASP A 226 -16.80 -26.60 -15.90
CA ASP A 226 -17.99 -26.30 -16.71
C ASP A 226 -18.14 -24.83 -17.15
N ARG A 227 -17.17 -23.96 -16.86
CA ARG A 227 -17.09 -22.69 -17.60
C ARG A 227 -16.23 -22.94 -18.82
N GLY A 228 -16.93 -23.10 -19.94
CA GLY A 228 -16.39 -23.46 -21.25
C GLY A 228 -15.05 -22.82 -21.56
N ALA A 229 -14.26 -23.58 -22.31
CA ALA A 229 -13.04 -23.16 -22.98
C ALA A 229 -13.34 -22.07 -24.00
N ASP A 230 -13.78 -20.91 -23.52
CA ASP A 230 -13.87 -19.68 -24.31
C ASP A 230 -12.50 -19.02 -24.19
N ASP A 231 -11.69 -19.33 -25.19
CA ASP A 231 -10.48 -18.69 -25.69
C ASP A 231 -9.53 -18.07 -24.66
N GLY A 232 -8.32 -18.62 -24.61
CA GLY A 232 -7.22 -18.23 -23.73
C GLY A 232 -6.66 -16.83 -23.96
N GLU A 233 -7.49 -15.79 -23.86
CA GLU A 233 -7.00 -14.42 -23.78
C GLU A 233 -6.25 -14.22 -22.45
N PRO A 234 -5.02 -13.69 -22.49
CA PRO A 234 -4.30 -13.28 -21.30
C PRO A 234 -5.18 -12.29 -20.52
N ARG A 235 -5.51 -12.61 -19.26
CA ARG A 235 -6.25 -11.73 -18.31
C ARG A 235 -5.63 -10.34 -18.11
N PHE A 236 -4.46 -10.10 -18.69
CA PHE A 236 -3.79 -8.81 -18.72
C PHE A 236 -4.42 -7.84 -19.74
N ALA A 237 -5.01 -8.32 -20.84
CA ALA A 237 -5.53 -7.48 -21.92
C ALA A 237 -6.97 -7.00 -21.68
N GLY A 238 -7.81 -7.81 -21.02
CA GLY A 238 -9.26 -7.55 -20.88
C GLY A 238 -9.65 -6.45 -19.88
N ASN A 239 -8.71 -5.79 -19.20
CA ASN A 239 -9.02 -4.75 -18.20
C ASN A 239 -8.54 -3.34 -18.58
N PHE A 240 -8.00 -3.17 -19.79
CA PHE A 240 -7.52 -1.89 -20.33
C PHE A 240 -8.30 -1.42 -21.56
N GLY A 241 -9.08 -2.31 -22.19
CA GLY A 241 -9.83 -2.04 -23.41
C GLY A 241 -11.29 -1.70 -23.13
N ASP A 242 -11.65 -0.46 -23.48
CA ASP A 242 -12.99 0.05 -23.74
C ASP A 242 -13.87 0.39 -22.53
N GLY A 243 -14.50 1.57 -22.61
CA GLY A 243 -15.30 2.23 -21.58
C GLY A 243 -16.66 1.57 -21.33
N GLY A 244 -16.69 0.24 -21.31
CA GLY A 244 -17.84 -0.55 -20.94
C GLY A 244 -18.13 -0.39 -19.45
N ARG A 245 -19.41 -0.20 -19.12
CA ARG A 245 -20.00 -0.10 -17.77
C ARG A 245 -19.86 -1.40 -16.94
N GLY A 246 -18.75 -2.12 -17.08
CA GLY A 246 -18.38 -3.31 -16.34
C GLY A 246 -17.52 -2.95 -15.14
N ARG A 247 -18.16 -2.92 -13.98
CA ARG A 247 -17.61 -3.16 -12.62
C ARG A 247 -16.07 -3.30 -12.52
N GLY A 248 -15.32 -2.22 -12.65
CA GLY A 248 -13.88 -2.22 -12.32
C GLY A 248 -12.92 -1.46 -13.24
N GLY A 249 -13.39 -0.70 -14.24
CA GLY A 249 -12.53 0.25 -14.95
C GLY A 249 -11.98 1.29 -13.97
N PHE A 250 -10.66 1.29 -13.74
CA PHE A 250 -10.03 2.35 -12.96
C PHE A 250 -10.10 3.65 -13.76
N ASP A 251 -10.46 4.75 -13.10
CA ASP A 251 -10.42 6.09 -13.68
C ASP A 251 -8.97 6.38 -14.10
N ARG A 252 -8.71 6.32 -15.42
CA ARG A 252 -7.36 6.44 -15.99
C ARG A 252 -6.77 7.81 -15.71
N ASP A 253 -7.60 8.85 -15.73
CA ASP A 253 -7.16 10.22 -15.44
C ASP A 253 -6.77 10.33 -13.96
N ALA A 254 -7.48 9.64 -13.06
CA ALA A 254 -7.08 9.57 -11.66
C ALA A 254 -5.76 8.80 -11.44
N VAL A 255 -5.52 7.74 -12.21
CA VAL A 255 -4.24 6.99 -12.14
C VAL A 255 -3.09 7.82 -12.70
N GLU A 256 -3.31 8.53 -13.81
CA GLU A 256 -2.33 9.47 -14.39
C GLU A 256 -2.00 10.58 -13.39
N GLU A 257 -3.02 11.24 -12.83
CA GLU A 257 -2.85 12.28 -11.83
C GLU A 257 -2.03 11.78 -10.63
N ARG A 258 -2.34 10.56 -10.16
CA ARG A 258 -1.58 9.91 -9.09
C ARG A 258 -0.13 9.67 -9.47
N PHE A 259 0.12 9.19 -10.68
CA PHE A 259 1.48 8.94 -11.15
C PHE A 259 2.31 10.23 -11.23
N GLN A 260 1.72 11.32 -11.75
CA GLN A 260 2.39 12.62 -11.77
C GLN A 260 2.70 13.14 -10.36
N ASN A 261 1.79 12.92 -9.41
CA ASN A 261 2.03 13.27 -8.01
C ASN A 261 3.18 12.46 -7.38
N GLU A 262 3.36 11.20 -7.77
CA GLU A 262 4.48 10.38 -7.32
C GLU A 262 5.81 10.83 -7.92
N ILE A 263 5.83 11.17 -9.22
CA ILE A 263 7.04 11.79 -9.82
C ILE A 263 7.43 13.04 -9.04
N ALA A 264 6.46 13.90 -8.69
CA ALA A 264 6.74 15.13 -7.96
C ALA A 264 7.37 14.91 -6.57
N LYS A 265 7.23 13.70 -5.98
CA LYS A 265 7.86 13.34 -4.70
C LYS A 265 9.33 12.89 -4.86
N LEU A 266 9.73 12.48 -6.06
CA LEU A 266 11.09 11.97 -6.32
C LEU A 266 12.11 13.10 -6.43
N PRO A 267 13.43 12.79 -6.38
CA PRO A 267 14.47 13.77 -6.68
C PRO A 267 14.31 14.35 -8.10
N LYS A 268 14.55 15.65 -8.28
CA LYS A 268 14.39 16.33 -9.59
C LYS A 268 15.18 15.68 -10.73
N ALA A 269 16.31 15.04 -10.42
CA ALA A 269 17.15 14.36 -11.40
C ALA A 269 16.44 13.16 -12.07
N GLU A 270 15.45 12.56 -11.40
CA GLU A 270 14.71 11.39 -11.88
C GLU A 270 13.40 11.77 -12.59
N HIS A 271 12.97 13.03 -12.48
CA HIS A 271 11.67 13.49 -12.99
C HIS A 271 11.54 13.30 -14.50
N ASP A 272 12.53 13.75 -15.26
CA ASP A 272 12.47 13.74 -16.72
C ASP A 272 12.48 12.32 -17.28
N ALA A 273 13.29 11.43 -16.69
CA ALA A 273 13.38 10.03 -17.11
C ALA A 273 12.07 9.28 -16.86
N LEU A 274 11.47 9.44 -15.68
CA LEU A 274 10.21 8.79 -15.32
C LEU A 274 9.02 9.39 -16.06
N ALA A 275 9.01 10.71 -16.29
CA ALA A 275 7.99 11.37 -17.11
C ALA A 275 8.05 10.87 -18.56
N ALA A 276 9.24 10.70 -19.13
CA ALA A 276 9.42 10.15 -20.47
C ALA A 276 9.00 8.67 -20.56
N GLU A 277 9.40 7.83 -19.60
CA GLU A 277 8.97 6.44 -19.52
C GLU A 277 7.44 6.33 -19.46
N HIS A 278 6.81 7.19 -18.64
CA HIS A 278 5.36 7.20 -18.53
C HIS A 278 4.67 7.67 -19.80
N ALA A 279 5.19 8.70 -20.46
CA ALA A 279 4.65 9.17 -21.72
C ALA A 279 4.72 8.08 -22.81
N GLN A 280 5.84 7.35 -22.90
CA GLN A 280 5.99 6.21 -23.80
C GLN A 280 5.00 5.10 -23.47
N ARG A 281 4.88 4.76 -22.19
CA ARG A 281 3.93 3.76 -21.71
C ARG A 281 2.49 4.15 -22.06
N LYS A 282 2.12 5.40 -21.81
CA LYS A 282 0.82 5.96 -22.14
C LYS A 282 0.53 5.84 -23.64
N GLN A 283 1.48 6.29 -24.48
CA GLN A 283 1.37 6.19 -25.94
C GLN A 283 1.21 4.74 -26.40
N PHE A 284 1.96 3.81 -25.80
CA PHE A 284 1.82 2.39 -26.09
C PHE A 284 0.40 1.90 -25.78
N PHE A 285 -0.11 2.12 -24.57
CA PHE A 285 -1.47 1.70 -24.20
C PHE A 285 -2.57 2.42 -24.99
N ASP A 286 -2.37 3.68 -25.36
CA ASP A 286 -3.28 4.40 -26.26
C ASP A 286 -3.31 3.75 -27.64
N SER A 287 -2.16 3.36 -28.18
CA SER A 287 -2.09 2.69 -29.49
C SER A 287 -2.82 1.35 -29.50
N LEU A 288 -2.84 0.63 -28.37
CA LEU A 288 -3.58 -0.62 -28.25
C LEU A 288 -5.09 -0.43 -28.40
N ARG A 289 -5.64 0.75 -28.11
CA ARG A 289 -7.10 0.96 -28.10
C ARG A 289 -7.73 0.75 -29.47
N ASP A 290 -7.04 1.20 -30.52
CA ASP A 290 -7.55 1.20 -31.89
C ASP A 290 -7.15 -0.08 -32.66
N MET A 291 -6.41 -0.99 -32.02
CA MET A 291 -5.95 -2.25 -32.58
C MET A 291 -6.98 -3.38 -32.38
N THR A 292 -6.99 -4.34 -33.31
CA THR A 292 -7.77 -5.59 -33.14
C THR A 292 -7.22 -6.44 -31.98
N PRO A 293 -7.98 -7.38 -31.39
CA PRO A 293 -7.49 -8.26 -30.33
C PRO A 293 -6.17 -8.97 -30.67
N GLU A 294 -6.03 -9.49 -31.90
CA GLU A 294 -4.82 -10.15 -32.38
C GLU A 294 -3.63 -9.19 -32.47
N GLN A 295 -3.84 -7.98 -33.00
CA GLN A 295 -2.82 -6.95 -33.07
C GLN A 295 -2.37 -6.49 -31.69
N ARG A 296 -3.32 -6.35 -30.74
CA ARG A 296 -3.01 -6.04 -29.34
C ARG A 296 -2.14 -7.13 -28.70
N ALA A 297 -2.51 -8.39 -28.90
CA ALA A 297 -1.74 -9.52 -28.38
C ALA A 297 -0.32 -9.54 -28.95
N ALA A 298 -0.16 -9.33 -30.26
CA ALA A 298 1.15 -9.25 -30.91
C ALA A 298 1.98 -8.06 -30.40
N ALA A 299 1.38 -6.88 -30.23
CA ALA A 299 2.07 -5.69 -29.71
C ALA A 299 2.50 -5.87 -28.24
N ILE A 300 1.66 -6.48 -27.40
CA ILE A 300 2.02 -6.82 -26.02
C ILE A 300 3.14 -7.87 -26.00
N GLN A 301 3.08 -8.89 -26.86
CA GLN A 301 4.14 -9.89 -26.96
C GLN A 301 5.46 -9.28 -27.40
N GLN A 302 5.43 -8.34 -28.35
CA GLN A 302 6.61 -7.60 -28.79
C GLN A 302 7.21 -6.78 -27.65
N MET A 303 6.39 -6.04 -26.89
CA MET A 303 6.86 -5.31 -25.70
C MET A 303 7.46 -6.26 -24.65
N MET A 304 6.87 -7.43 -24.42
CA MET A 304 7.41 -8.44 -23.49
C MET A 304 8.68 -9.14 -24.01
N SER A 305 8.94 -9.07 -25.31
CA SER A 305 10.19 -9.56 -25.92
C SER A 305 11.31 -8.53 -25.87
N ASP A 306 11.02 -7.28 -25.51
CA ASP A 306 12.04 -6.24 -25.31
C ASP A 306 12.92 -6.61 -24.10
N PRO A 307 14.26 -6.73 -24.27
CA PRO A 307 15.16 -7.06 -23.18
C PRO A 307 15.03 -6.12 -21.98
N THR A 308 14.76 -4.83 -22.20
CA THR A 308 14.63 -3.85 -21.12
C THR A 308 13.40 -4.10 -20.25
N VAL A 309 12.30 -4.56 -20.86
CA VAL A 309 11.08 -4.94 -20.15
C VAL A 309 11.28 -6.26 -19.42
N GLN A 310 11.98 -7.21 -20.03
CA GLN A 310 12.35 -8.47 -19.38
C GLN A 310 13.21 -8.25 -18.14
N ASP A 311 14.26 -7.43 -18.25
CA ASP A 311 15.13 -7.09 -17.12
C ASP A 311 14.33 -6.45 -15.98
N LYS A 312 13.40 -5.53 -16.29
CA LYS A 312 12.50 -4.92 -15.29
C LYS A 312 11.60 -5.96 -14.61
N ILE A 313 11.04 -6.90 -15.38
CA ILE A 313 10.19 -7.98 -14.84
C ILE A 313 11.01 -8.93 -13.96
N ASP A 314 12.21 -9.29 -14.39
CA ASP A 314 13.10 -10.19 -13.67
C ASP A 314 13.61 -9.54 -12.38
N ASN A 315 14.02 -8.28 -12.42
CA ASN A 315 14.39 -7.51 -11.23
C ASN A 315 13.21 -7.42 -10.24
N ALA A 316 12.01 -7.09 -10.72
CA ALA A 316 10.82 -7.06 -9.88
C ALA A 316 10.46 -8.45 -9.30
N SER A 317 10.70 -9.54 -10.04
CA SER A 317 10.49 -10.90 -9.53
C SER A 317 11.54 -11.27 -8.48
N ASN A 318 12.81 -10.93 -8.72
CA ASN A 318 13.94 -11.19 -7.82
C ASN A 318 13.79 -10.43 -6.50
N ASN A 319 13.39 -9.16 -6.54
CA ASN A 319 13.13 -8.36 -5.34
C ASN A 319 11.99 -8.94 -4.50
N ARG A 320 10.95 -9.50 -5.12
CA ARG A 320 9.88 -10.20 -4.39
C ARG A 320 10.35 -11.53 -3.82
N ASP A 321 11.19 -12.28 -4.54
CA ASP A 321 11.68 -13.58 -4.10
C ASP A 321 12.77 -13.48 -3.02
N SER A 322 13.56 -12.41 -2.99
CA SER A 322 14.55 -12.16 -1.93
C SER A 322 13.89 -11.99 -0.56
N ARG A 323 12.67 -11.42 -0.53
CA ARG A 323 11.85 -11.23 0.68
C ARG A 323 11.11 -12.49 1.14
N ARG A 324 11.11 -13.57 0.35
CA ARG A 324 10.41 -14.83 0.68
C ARG A 324 11.25 -15.79 1.50
N THR A 325 10.58 -16.57 2.33
CA THR A 325 11.24 -17.66 3.05
C THR A 325 11.74 -18.73 2.06
N PRO A 326 12.82 -19.47 2.39
CA PRO A 326 13.28 -20.59 1.56
C PRO A 326 12.18 -21.61 1.27
N GLN A 327 11.33 -21.92 2.26
CA GLN A 327 10.21 -22.85 2.09
C GLN A 327 9.17 -22.34 1.09
N GLN A 328 8.84 -21.04 1.12
CA GLN A 328 7.93 -20.43 0.14
C GLN A 328 8.50 -20.46 -1.27
N ARG A 329 9.81 -20.23 -1.42
CA ARG A 329 10.50 -20.34 -2.72
C ARG A 329 10.41 -21.77 -3.27
N ILE A 330 10.66 -22.78 -2.42
CA ILE A 330 10.52 -24.20 -2.80
C ILE A 330 9.07 -24.52 -3.19
N GLN A 331 8.07 -24.09 -2.40
CA GLN A 331 6.66 -24.32 -2.72
C GLN A 331 6.26 -23.66 -4.04
N ARG A 332 6.72 -22.43 -4.31
CA ARG A 332 6.46 -21.74 -5.58
C ARG A 332 7.12 -22.46 -6.76
N ALA A 333 8.38 -22.88 -6.61
CA ALA A 333 9.09 -23.64 -7.63
C ALA A 333 8.37 -24.97 -7.91
N GLY A 334 7.98 -25.72 -6.88
CA GLY A 334 7.20 -26.95 -7.02
C GLY A 334 5.86 -26.73 -7.72
N ALA A 335 5.11 -25.69 -7.35
CA ALA A 335 3.85 -25.34 -8.02
C ALA A 335 4.04 -24.89 -9.48
N TYR A 336 5.15 -24.21 -9.79
CA TYR A 336 5.51 -23.84 -11.15
C TYR A 336 5.85 -25.08 -11.99
N LEU A 337 6.73 -25.96 -11.49
CA LEU A 337 7.10 -27.21 -12.14
C LEU A 337 5.88 -28.12 -12.36
N GLY A 338 4.97 -28.20 -11.37
CA GLY A 338 3.72 -28.95 -11.50
C GLY A 338 2.81 -28.42 -12.60
N ARG A 339 2.70 -27.08 -12.74
CA ARG A 339 1.95 -26.45 -13.85
C ARG A 339 2.61 -26.68 -15.21
N MET A 340 3.94 -26.59 -15.27
CA MET A 340 4.70 -26.86 -16.49
C MET A 340 4.52 -28.31 -16.93
N ALA A 341 4.65 -29.27 -16.01
CA ALA A 341 4.43 -30.68 -16.27
C ALA A 341 3.01 -30.94 -16.80
N ALA A 342 1.99 -30.38 -16.16
CA ALA A 342 0.60 -30.48 -16.59
C ALA A 342 0.34 -29.86 -17.97
N ALA A 343 1.00 -28.74 -18.31
CA ALA A 343 0.89 -28.10 -19.61
C ALA A 343 1.59 -28.91 -20.73
N THR A 344 2.65 -29.65 -20.40
CA THR A 344 3.38 -30.49 -21.35
C THR A 344 2.80 -31.89 -21.55
N GLY A 345 1.71 -32.25 -20.86
CA GLY A 345 0.94 -33.48 -21.13
C GLY A 345 1.73 -34.79 -21.06
N LYS A 346 2.65 -34.91 -20.09
CA LYS A 346 3.29 -36.18 -19.75
C LYS A 346 2.70 -36.77 -18.47
#